data_AF-A0A7S3SS13-F1
#
_entry.id   AF-A0A7S3SS13-F1
#
_cell.length_a   1.000
_cell.length_b   1.000
_cell.length_c   1.000
_cell.angle_alpha   90.00
_cell.angle_beta   90.00
_cell.angle_gamma   90.00
#
_symmetry.space_group_name_H-M   'P 1'
#
loop_
_entity.id
_entity.type
_entity.pdbx_description
1 polymer ?
#
loop_
_entity_poly.entity_id
_entity_poly.type
_entity_poly.pdbx_seq_one_letter_code
_entity_poly.pdbx_strand_id
1 'polypeptide(L)'
;YVGPLLDVAGAKRAGGMLHAGGSEADSSPPDTEALMARVAEATTAARMIVYVSLGTVVTSDDGSHGWTATSGSAITGRQLCQAVYRAVFEALGPDSPHNGAASPLIVVSQGPQPAAFEGID
;
A
#
# COMPACT_ATOMS: atom_id res chain seq x y z
N TYR A 1 -1.64 -1.00 6.28
CA TYR A 1 -0.48 -1.33 5.43
C TYR A 1 -0.16 -2.80 5.61
N VAL A 2 -0.52 -3.65 4.64
CA VAL A 2 -0.28 -5.11 4.67
C VAL A 2 0.91 -5.53 3.81
N GLY A 3 1.64 -4.57 3.26
CA GLY A 3 2.81 -4.79 2.40
C GLY A 3 3.80 -5.85 2.87
N PRO A 4 4.24 -5.78 4.13
CA PRO A 4 5.20 -6.74 4.67
C PRO A 4 4.63 -8.15 4.85
N LEU A 5 3.30 -8.34 4.83
CA LEU A 5 2.68 -9.68 4.81
C LEU A 5 2.90 -10.39 3.48
N LEU A 6 3.09 -9.61 2.40
CA LEU A 6 3.31 -10.10 1.05
C LEU A 6 4.80 -10.18 0.70
N ASP A 7 5.66 -9.59 1.53
CA ASP A 7 7.11 -9.46 1.30
C ASP A 7 7.91 -10.48 2.12
N VAL A 8 7.54 -11.76 1.98
CA VAL A 8 8.22 -12.88 2.65
C VAL A 8 9.42 -13.38 1.82
N ALA A 9 10.36 -14.08 2.45
CA ALA A 9 11.47 -14.71 1.74
C ALA A 9 10.94 -15.64 0.63
N GLY A 10 11.45 -15.46 -0.59
CA GLY A 10 10.97 -16.19 -1.77
C GLY A 10 9.73 -15.57 -2.46
N ALA A 11 9.18 -14.46 -1.95
CA ALA A 11 8.15 -13.71 -2.65
C ALA A 11 8.68 -13.20 -4.00
N LYS A 12 7.92 -13.47 -5.08
CA LYS A 12 8.27 -13.06 -6.44
C LYS A 12 7.85 -11.61 -6.67
N ARG A 13 8.81 -10.73 -6.93
CA ARG A 13 8.58 -9.31 -7.21
C ARG A 13 8.46 -9.02 -8.71
N ALA A 14 8.14 -7.76 -9.01
CA ALA A 14 8.26 -7.20 -10.36
C ALA A 14 9.56 -7.62 -11.03
N GLY A 15 9.50 -8.10 -12.28
CA GLY A 15 10.68 -8.52 -13.02
C GLY A 15 11.22 -9.91 -12.65
N GLY A 16 10.54 -10.66 -11.78
CA GLY A 16 10.87 -12.05 -11.47
C GLY A 16 11.98 -12.26 -10.44
N MET A 17 12.46 -11.18 -9.83
CA MET A 17 13.42 -11.25 -8.72
C MET A 17 12.73 -11.81 -7.47
N LEU A 18 13.40 -12.75 -6.80
CA LEU A 18 12.95 -13.29 -5.53
C LEU A 18 13.46 -12.39 -4.39
N HIS A 19 12.60 -12.13 -3.41
CA HIS A 19 13.04 -11.46 -2.20
C HIS A 19 14.06 -12.34 -1.45
N ALA A 20 15.32 -11.88 -1.41
CA ALA A 20 16.45 -12.67 -0.93
C ALA A 20 16.53 -12.79 0.60
N GLY A 21 15.63 -12.13 1.35
CA GLY A 21 15.65 -12.17 2.81
C GLY A 21 16.93 -11.57 3.39
N GLY A 22 17.17 -10.28 3.15
CA GLY A 22 18.35 -9.58 3.65
C GLY A 22 18.30 -8.08 3.43
N SER A 23 17.99 -7.35 4.51
CA SER A 23 18.33 -5.95 4.86
C SER A 23 18.31 -4.88 3.76
N GLU A 24 17.31 -4.00 3.78
CA GLU A 24 17.46 -2.64 4.37
C GLU A 24 16.11 -1.88 4.33
N ALA A 25 15.47 -1.80 5.49
CA ALA A 25 14.85 -0.62 6.07
C ALA A 25 14.26 -1.06 7.42
N ASP A 26 14.44 -0.22 8.43
CA ASP A 26 13.97 -0.36 9.80
C ASP A 26 12.44 -0.57 9.86
N SER A 27 11.97 -1.79 9.64
CA SER A 27 10.57 -2.16 9.83
C SER A 27 10.53 -3.48 10.59
N SER A 28 10.30 -3.41 11.90
CA SER A 28 9.69 -4.54 12.59
C SER A 28 8.54 -5.06 11.71
N PRO A 29 8.42 -6.38 11.50
CA PRO A 29 7.29 -6.90 10.75
C PRO A 29 6.02 -6.30 11.37
N PRO A 30 5.13 -5.69 10.58
CA PRO A 30 3.91 -5.10 11.10
C PRO A 30 3.20 -6.18 11.88
N ASP A 31 2.70 -5.81 13.05
CA ASP A 31 1.95 -6.70 13.91
C ASP A 31 0.73 -7.21 13.13
N THR A 32 0.91 -8.40 12.58
CA THR A 32 -0.02 -9.02 11.64
C THR A 32 -1.29 -9.38 12.35
N GLU A 33 -1.16 -9.79 13.61
CA GLU A 33 -2.26 -10.13 14.49
C GLU A 33 -3.09 -8.87 14.79
N ALA A 34 -2.44 -7.75 15.13
CA ALA A 34 -3.13 -6.48 15.33
C ALA A 34 -3.85 -5.98 14.05
N LEU A 35 -3.21 -6.11 12.87
CA LEU A 35 -3.85 -5.73 11.60
C LEU A 35 -5.07 -6.59 11.29
N MET A 36 -4.97 -7.91 11.48
CA MET A 36 -6.08 -8.84 11.27
C MET A 36 -7.18 -8.66 12.31
N ALA A 37 -6.85 -8.31 13.56
CA ALA A 37 -7.82 -7.96 14.58
C ALA A 37 -8.67 -6.76 14.16
N ARG A 38 -8.06 -5.71 13.58
CA ARG A 38 -8.82 -4.55 13.04
C ARG A 38 -9.77 -4.93 11.90
N VAL A 39 -9.38 -5.89 11.05
CA VAL A 39 -10.24 -6.42 9.98
C VAL A 39 -11.40 -7.22 10.58
N ALA A 40 -11.13 -8.05 11.59
CA ALA A 40 -12.16 -8.81 12.31
C ALA A 40 -13.17 -7.87 13.00
N GLU A 41 -12.70 -6.84 13.70
CA GLU A 41 -13.54 -5.82 14.33
C GLU A 41 -14.45 -5.11 13.31
N ALA A 42 -13.89 -4.68 12.17
CA ALA A 42 -14.68 -4.06 11.10
C ALA A 42 -15.73 -5.01 10.53
N THR A 43 -15.40 -6.30 10.40
CA THR A 43 -16.33 -7.35 9.95
C THR A 43 -17.48 -7.52 10.93
N THR A 44 -17.18 -7.62 12.23
CA THR A 44 -18.19 -7.74 13.31
C THR A 44 -19.08 -6.50 13.36
N ALA A 45 -18.54 -5.31 13.10
CA ALA A 45 -19.29 -4.06 13.06
C ALA A 45 -20.11 -3.87 11.77
N ALA A 46 -20.12 -4.85 10.85
CA ALA A 46 -20.72 -4.74 9.52
C ALA A 46 -20.25 -3.48 8.75
N ARG A 47 -19.02 -3.05 9.01
CA ARG A 47 -18.39 -1.91 8.35
C ARG A 47 -17.92 -2.35 6.96
N MET A 48 -18.11 -1.49 5.96
CA MET A 48 -17.57 -1.76 4.61
C MET A 48 -16.04 -1.85 4.68
N ILE A 49 -15.47 -2.93 4.13
CA ILE A 49 -14.02 -3.13 4.05
C ILE A 49 -13.61 -3.00 2.59
N VAL A 50 -12.69 -2.08 2.31
CA VAL A 50 -12.17 -1.83 0.96
C VAL A 50 -10.69 -2.19 0.92
N TYR A 51 -10.35 -3.17 0.11
CA TYR A 51 -8.96 -3.54 -0.16
C TYR A 51 -8.44 -2.84 -1.41
N VAL A 52 -7.30 -2.18 -1.29
CA VAL A 52 -6.66 -1.42 -2.36
C VAL A 52 -5.26 -1.97 -2.59
N SER A 53 -5.01 -2.35 -3.84
CA SER A 53 -3.74 -2.86 -4.33
C SER A 53 -3.46 -2.32 -5.73
N LEU A 54 -2.27 -1.76 -5.93
CA LEU A 54 -1.79 -1.37 -7.26
C LEU A 54 -1.08 -2.52 -8.00
N GLY A 55 -1.09 -3.73 -7.42
CA GLY A 55 -0.34 -4.85 -7.93
C GLY A 55 1.16 -4.57 -7.85
N THR A 56 1.82 -4.57 -9.00
CA THR A 56 3.29 -4.50 -9.08
C THR A 56 3.74 -3.12 -9.54
N VAL A 57 4.31 -2.34 -8.61
CA VAL A 57 5.02 -1.09 -8.92
C VAL A 57 6.50 -1.33 -8.71
N VAL A 58 7.34 -0.90 -9.65
CA VAL A 58 8.80 -1.02 -9.53
C VAL A 58 9.29 0.04 -8.55
N THR A 59 10.07 -0.39 -7.57
CA THR A 59 10.52 0.44 -6.45
C THR A 59 12.05 0.46 -6.30
N SER A 60 12.80 0.18 -7.35
CA SER A 60 14.27 0.25 -7.34
C SER A 60 14.76 1.70 -7.48
N ASP A 61 16.06 1.94 -7.28
CA ASP A 61 16.70 3.23 -7.55
C ASP A 61 17.21 3.36 -9.00
N ASP A 62 16.77 2.46 -9.88
CA ASP A 62 17.19 2.47 -11.28
C ASP A 62 16.72 3.75 -11.98
N GLY A 63 17.63 4.47 -12.64
CA GLY A 63 17.29 5.76 -13.27
C GLY A 63 16.32 5.66 -14.45
N SER A 64 16.08 4.46 -14.98
CA SER A 64 15.14 4.23 -16.09
C SER A 64 13.79 3.68 -15.64
N HIS A 65 13.74 2.76 -14.67
CA HIS A 65 12.50 2.08 -14.27
C HIS A 65 12.21 2.13 -12.77
N GLY A 66 13.05 2.84 -12.00
CA GLY A 66 12.95 2.93 -10.55
C GLY A 66 11.79 3.78 -10.02
N TRP A 67 11.69 3.84 -8.70
CA TRP A 67 10.63 4.50 -7.94
C TRP A 67 10.44 5.98 -8.32
N THR A 68 11.56 6.65 -8.63
CA THR A 68 11.65 8.06 -9.01
C THR A 68 11.87 8.26 -10.52
N ALA A 69 11.94 7.19 -11.30
CA ALA A 69 12.20 7.27 -12.73
C ALA A 69 10.92 7.61 -13.51
N THR A 70 11.11 8.27 -14.64
CA THR A 70 10.06 8.61 -15.61
C THR A 70 10.37 8.12 -17.01
N SER A 71 11.40 7.28 -17.21
CA SER A 71 11.76 6.83 -18.56
C SER A 71 10.63 5.96 -19.12
N GLY A 72 9.91 6.49 -20.11
CA GLY A 72 8.74 5.82 -20.69
C GLY A 72 7.42 6.05 -19.93
N SER A 73 7.37 6.95 -18.94
CA SER A 73 6.17 7.32 -18.19
C SER A 73 6.07 8.82 -17.97
N ALA A 74 4.85 9.37 -17.91
CA ALA A 74 4.62 10.78 -17.60
C ALA A 74 4.81 11.10 -16.10
N ILE A 75 4.74 10.09 -15.24
CA ILE A 75 4.82 10.22 -13.78
C ILE A 75 5.72 9.13 -13.19
N THR A 76 6.29 9.39 -12.02
CA THR A 76 7.09 8.41 -11.26
C THR A 76 6.20 7.34 -10.60
N GLY A 77 6.79 6.21 -10.22
CA GLY A 77 6.10 5.21 -9.38
C GLY A 77 5.59 5.81 -8.07
N ARG A 78 6.36 6.74 -7.47
CA ARG A 78 5.95 7.52 -6.30
C ARG A 78 4.68 8.32 -6.55
N GLN A 79 4.67 9.11 -7.62
CA GLN A 79 3.52 9.96 -7.96
C GLN A 79 2.28 9.13 -8.29
N LEU A 80 2.44 7.99 -8.96
CA LEU A 80 1.36 7.04 -9.22
C LEU A 80 0.71 6.56 -7.92
N CYS A 81 1.52 6.05 -6.98
CA CYS A 81 1.04 5.59 -5.68
C CYS A 81 0.37 6.72 -4.90
N GLN A 82 0.98 7.91 -4.84
CA GLN A 82 0.42 9.06 -4.14
C GLN A 82 -0.92 9.49 -4.73
N ALA A 83 -1.03 9.60 -6.06
CA ALA A 83 -2.26 10.00 -6.72
C ALA A 83 -3.40 9.01 -6.45
N VAL A 84 -3.13 7.71 -6.52
CA VAL A 84 -4.15 6.68 -6.31
C VAL A 84 -4.59 6.62 -4.86
N TYR A 85 -3.66 6.59 -3.90
CA TYR A 85 -4.03 6.50 -2.48
C TYR A 85 -4.75 7.77 -2.03
N ARG A 86 -4.32 8.96 -2.48
CA ARG A 86 -5.04 10.20 -2.24
C ARG A 86 -6.48 10.13 -2.76
N ALA A 87 -6.68 9.71 -4.01
CA ALA A 87 -8.03 9.60 -4.58
C ALA A 87 -8.91 8.60 -3.80
N VAL A 88 -8.33 7.50 -3.32
CA VAL A 88 -9.03 6.52 -2.47
C VAL A 88 -9.47 7.15 -1.15
N PHE A 89 -8.58 7.86 -0.45
CA PHE A 89 -8.91 8.51 0.82
C PHE A 89 -9.87 9.68 0.63
N GLU A 90 -9.75 10.47 -0.42
CA GLU A 90 -10.73 11.54 -0.73
C GLU A 90 -12.12 10.95 -1.03
N ALA A 91 -12.19 9.82 -1.74
CA ALA A 91 -13.47 9.21 -2.09
C ALA A 91 -14.12 8.42 -0.96
N LEU A 92 -13.33 7.77 -0.10
CA LEU A 92 -13.79 6.78 0.88
C LEU A 92 -13.40 7.12 2.33
N GLY A 93 -12.71 8.23 2.55
CA GLY A 93 -12.27 8.69 3.86
C GLY A 93 -13.41 9.14 4.77
N PRO A 94 -13.08 9.53 6.01
CA PRO A 94 -14.07 9.85 7.05
C PRO A 94 -15.01 11.01 6.68
N ASP A 95 -14.55 11.94 5.85
CA ASP A 95 -15.34 13.09 5.40
C ASP A 95 -16.25 12.77 4.20
N SER A 96 -16.16 11.56 3.64
CA SER A 96 -17.01 11.13 2.52
C SER A 96 -18.37 10.65 3.04
N PRO A 97 -19.49 11.30 2.65
CA PRO A 97 -20.81 10.97 3.16
C PRO A 97 -21.27 9.59 2.68
N HIS A 98 -20.99 8.54 3.47
CA HIS A 98 -21.51 7.20 3.24
C HIS A 98 -22.88 7.04 3.91
N ASN A 99 -23.92 7.72 3.40
CA ASN A 99 -25.33 7.45 3.75
C ASN A 99 -25.64 7.27 5.26
N GLY A 100 -24.94 7.96 6.16
CA GLY A 100 -25.12 7.82 7.62
C GLY A 100 -24.52 6.54 8.25
N ALA A 101 -23.82 5.72 7.47
CA ALA A 101 -23.07 4.56 7.94
C ALA A 101 -21.64 4.95 8.39
N ALA A 102 -21.01 4.12 9.21
CA ALA A 102 -19.62 4.30 9.60
C ALA A 102 -18.70 4.32 8.36
N SER A 103 -17.70 5.22 8.35
CA SER A 103 -16.68 5.33 7.30
C SER A 103 -16.06 3.95 7.02
N PRO A 104 -15.76 3.54 5.77
CA PRO A 104 -15.19 2.22 5.48
C PRO A 104 -13.81 2.00 6.10
N LEU A 105 -13.43 0.74 6.31
CA LEU A 105 -12.05 0.37 6.64
C LEU A 105 -11.29 0.18 5.32
N ILE A 106 -10.32 1.06 5.07
CA ILE A 106 -9.45 1.00 3.89
C ILE A 106 -8.18 0.22 4.24
N VAL A 107 -7.92 -0.88 3.51
CA VAL A 107 -6.74 -1.72 3.66
C VAL A 107 -5.87 -1.57 2.42
N VAL A 108 -4.67 -1.01 2.58
CA VAL A 108 -3.72 -0.81 1.47
C VAL A 108 -2.58 -1.82 1.54
N SER A 109 -2.31 -2.49 0.42
CA SER A 109 -1.07 -3.23 0.19
C SER A 109 -0.09 -2.38 -0.60
N GLN A 110 1.15 -2.29 -0.11
CA GLN A 110 2.16 -1.42 -0.68
C GLN A 110 3.53 -2.06 -0.45
N GLY A 111 4.49 -1.92 -1.36
CA GLY A 111 5.85 -2.44 -1.15
C GLY A 111 6.59 -1.67 -0.05
N PRO A 112 7.87 -1.97 0.23
CA PRO A 112 8.67 -1.27 1.24
C PRO A 112 9.07 0.15 0.76
N GLN A 113 8.11 1.06 0.58
CA GLN A 113 8.35 2.44 0.14
C GLN A 113 7.60 3.43 1.03
N PRO A 114 8.12 3.82 2.21
CA PRO A 114 7.38 4.64 3.17
C PRO A 114 6.90 5.98 2.58
N ALA A 115 7.61 6.54 1.60
CA ALA A 115 7.24 7.76 0.90
C ALA A 115 5.99 7.64 -0.01
N ALA A 116 5.40 6.45 -0.17
CA ALA A 116 4.18 6.26 -0.95
C ALA A 116 2.95 6.95 -0.34
N PHE A 117 2.97 7.22 0.97
CA PHE A 117 1.91 7.92 1.69
C PHE A 117 2.30 9.35 2.08
N GLU A 118 3.48 9.84 1.69
CA GLU A 118 3.92 11.18 2.06
C GLU A 118 2.98 12.24 1.46
N GLY A 119 2.40 13.09 2.33
CA GLY A 119 1.45 14.13 1.96
C GLY A 119 0.02 13.65 1.73
N ILE A 120 -0.34 12.47 2.25
CA ILE A 120 -1.70 11.91 2.22
C ILE A 120 -2.17 11.78 3.67
N ASP A 121 -3.00 12.73 4.11
CA ASP A 121 -3.66 12.75 5.42
C ASP A 121 -5.13 12.38 5.27
#